data_AF-A0A1R1YUA7-F1
#
_entry.id   AF-A0A1R1YUA7-F1
#
_cell.length_a   1.000
_cell.length_b   1.000
_cell.length_c   1.000
_cell.angle_alpha   90.00
_cell.angle_beta   90.00
_cell.angle_gamma   90.00
#
_symmetry.space_group_name_H-M   'P 1'
#
loop_
_entity.id
_entity.type
_entity.pdbx_description
1 polymer ?
#
loop_
_entity_poly.entity_id
_entity_poly.type
_entity_poly.pdbx_seq_one_letter_code
_entity_poly.pdbx_strand_id
1 'polypeptide(L)' 'MQRHEMMTAMTELGLKGMAGAFDEAVTTGLQRKRTTMEVLTDLLRAEATHRHAASVRYRMSAA' A
#
# COMPACT_ATOMS: atom_id res chain seq x y z
N MET A 1 -6.47 3.56 16.12
CA MET A 1 -5.86 4.57 15.24
C MET A 1 -6.90 5.07 14.27
N GLN A 2 -6.98 6.38 14.06
CA GLN A 2 -7.85 6.97 13.05
C GLN A 2 -7.22 6.79 11.65
N ARG A 3 -8.04 6.73 10.59
CA ARG A 3 -7.55 6.65 9.20
C ARG A 3 -6.44 7.67 8.91
N HIS A 4 -6.61 8.90 9.40
CA HIS A 4 -5.65 9.97 9.20
C HIS A 4 -4.27 9.64 9.80
N GLU A 5 -4.23 9.13 11.04
CA GLU A 5 -2.98 8.70 11.70
C GLU A 5 -2.28 7.60 10.90
N MET A 6 -3.04 6.63 10.38
CA MET A 6 -2.47 5.54 9.57
C MET A 6 -1.90 6.04 8.25
N MET A 7 -2.60 6.97 7.57
CA MET A 7 -2.12 7.59 6.33
C MET A 7 -0.85 8.42 6.54
N THR A 8 -0.80 9.19 7.63
CA THR A 8 0.40 9.93 8.03
C THR A 8 1.56 8.99 8.28
N ALA A 9 1.36 7.94 9.11
CA ALA A 9 2.40 6.96 9.40
C ALA A 9 2.92 6.23 8.14
N MET A 10 2.03 5.82 7.22
CA MET A 10 2.44 5.21 5.95
C MET A 10 3.27 6.16 5.09
N THR A 11 2.93 7.45 5.09
CA THR A 11 3.67 8.48 4.35
C THR A 11 5.07 8.68 4.96
N GLU A 12 5.16 8.80 6.29
CA GLU A 12 6.42 8.97 7.02
C GLU A 12 7.36 7.76 6.85
N LEU A 13 6.80 6.55 6.81
CA LEU A 13 7.54 5.32 6.57
C LEU A 13 7.89 5.08 5.08
N GLY A 14 7.46 5.96 4.17
CA GLY A 14 7.71 5.83 2.74
C GLY A 14 6.95 4.67 2.07
N LEU A 15 5.88 4.17 2.70
CA LEU A 15 5.03 3.07 2.22
C LEU A 15 4.04 3.55 1.15
N LYS A 16 4.58 4.10 0.06
CA LYS A 16 3.80 4.78 -0.99
C LYS A 16 2.79 3.88 -1.68
N GLY A 17 3.10 2.59 -1.84
CA GLY A 17 2.18 1.61 -2.42
C GLY A 17 1.04 1.28 -1.45
N MET A 18 1.33 1.11 -0.16
CA MET A 18 0.28 0.90 0.85
C MET A 18 -0.64 2.13 0.97
N ALA A 19 -0.06 3.33 1.05
CA ALA A 19 -0.81 4.57 1.17
C ALA A 19 -1.78 4.77 -0.01
N GLY A 20 -1.33 4.46 -1.23
CA GLY A 20 -2.17 4.54 -2.43
C GLY A 20 -3.30 3.50 -2.49
N ALA A 21 -3.10 2.33 -1.87
CA ALA A 21 -4.07 1.22 -1.88
C ALA A 21 -4.98 1.18 -0.65
N PHE A 22 -4.73 2.02 0.37
CA PHE A 22 -5.33 1.89 1.69
C PHE A 22 -6.87 1.92 1.68
N ASP A 23 -7.44 2.98 1.09
CA ASP A 23 -8.90 3.18 1.10
C ASP A 23 -9.63 2.07 0.37
N GLU A 24 -9.13 1.68 -0.80
CA GLU A 24 -9.72 0.64 -1.62
C GLU A 24 -9.63 -0.72 -0.92
N ALA A 25 -8.46 -1.07 -0.37
CA ALA A 25 -8.25 -2.36 0.30
C ALA A 25 -9.12 -2.49 1.56
N VAL A 26 -9.23 -1.42 2.36
CA VAL A 26 -10.07 -1.41 3.58
C VAL A 26 -11.55 -1.44 3.23
N THR A 27 -11.99 -0.62 2.26
CA THR A 27 -13.39 -0.57 1.82
C THR A 27 -13.83 -1.90 1.22
N THR A 28 -13.01 -2.45 0.32
CA THR A 28 -13.26 -3.76 -0.31
C THR A 28 -13.21 -4.88 0.73
N GLY A 29 -12.27 -4.79 1.69
CA GLY A 29 -12.15 -5.74 2.78
C GLY A 29 -13.41 -5.81 3.63
N LEU A 30 -13.97 -4.65 3.99
CA LEU A 30 -15.23 -4.57 4.73
C LEU A 30 -16.40 -5.12 3.93
N GLN A 31 -16.54 -4.70 2.66
CA GLN A 31 -17.62 -5.15 1.78
C GLN A 31 -17.61 -6.67 1.55
N ARG A 32 -16.41 -7.26 1.41
CA ARG A 32 -16.24 -8.69 1.13
C ARG A 32 -16.04 -9.54 2.39
N LYS A 33 -16.18 -8.96 3.59
CA LYS A 33 -15.95 -9.62 4.88
C LYS A 33 -14.57 -10.31 4.95
N ARG A 34 -13.56 -9.69 4.34
CA ARG A 34 -12.18 -10.19 4.40
C ARG A 34 -11.66 -10.03 5.81
N THR A 35 -10.85 -10.99 6.22
CA THR A 35 -10.10 -10.93 7.46
C THR A 35 -9.07 -9.81 7.41
N THR A 36 -8.69 -9.30 8.58
CA THR A 36 -7.62 -8.31 8.72
C THR A 36 -6.31 -8.76 8.06
N MET A 37 -6.01 -10.07 8.12
CA MET A 37 -4.80 -10.64 7.50
C MET A 37 -4.83 -10.60 5.97
N GLU A 38 -6.00 -10.79 5.36
CA GLU A 38 -6.16 -10.67 3.90
C GLU A 38 -5.98 -9.22 3.45
N VAL A 39 -6.57 -8.26 4.17
CA VAL A 39 -6.38 -6.83 3.87
C VAL A 39 -4.92 -6.42 4.03
N LEU A 40 -4.26 -6.86 5.10
CA LEU A 40 -2.81 -6.65 5.31
C LEU A 40 -1.97 -7.26 4.17
N THR A 41 -2.33 -8.45 3.72
CA THR A 41 -1.64 -9.13 2.61
C THR A 41 -1.77 -8.32 1.32
N ASP A 42 -2.96 -7.80 1.01
CA ASP A 42 -3.18 -6.96 -0.16
C ASP A 42 -2.37 -5.66 -0.10
N LEU A 43 -2.34 -5.01 1.06
CA LEU A 43 -1.52 -3.80 1.26
C LEU A 43 -0.03 -4.08 1.08
N LEU A 44 0.50 -5.18 1.65
CA LEU A 44 1.90 -5.58 1.49
C LEU A 44 2.25 -5.90 0.03
N ARG A 45 1.32 -6.52 -0.72
CA ARG A 45 1.49 -6.75 -2.16
C ARG A 45 1.50 -5.46 -2.96
N ALA A 46 0.65 -4.50 -2.62
CA ALA A 46 0.65 -3.19 -3.26
C ALA A 46 2.00 -2.46 -3.07
N GLU A 47 2.57 -2.53 -1.85
CA GLU A 47 3.89 -1.97 -1.57
C GLU A 47 5.01 -2.64 -2.35
N ALA A 48 5.04 -3.98 -2.37
CA ALA A 48 6.04 -4.73 -3.11
C ALA A 48 5.99 -4.38 -4.62
N THR A 49 4.79 -4.30 -5.18
CA THR A 49 4.55 -3.91 -6.57
C THR A 49 5.03 -2.49 -6.85
N HIS A 50 4.69 -1.54 -5.97
CA HIS A 50 5.13 -0.16 -6.09
C HIS A 50 6.67 -0.04 -6.08
N ARG A 51 7.34 -0.72 -5.14
CA ARG A 51 8.81 -0.73 -5.06
C ARG A 51 9.45 -1.37 -6.27
N HIS A 52 8.90 -2.47 -6.75
CA HIS A 52 9.38 -3.12 -7.97
C HIS A 52 9.29 -2.16 -9.16
N ALA A 53 8.13 -1.53 -9.37
CA ALA A 53 7.94 -0.55 -10.44
C ALA A 53 8.87 0.66 -10.30
N ALA A 54 9.10 1.15 -9.07
CA ALA A 54 10.04 2.22 -8.81
C ALA A 54 11.49 1.81 -9.16
N SER A 55 11.89 0.58 -8.84
CA SER A 55 13.22 0.06 -9.19
C SER A 55 13.42 -0.07 -10.70
N VAL A 56 12.39 -0.48 -11.45
CA VAL A 56 12.44 -0.56 -12.91
C VAL A 56 12.60 0.82 -13.50
N ARG A 57 11.77 1.80 -13.08
CA ARG A 57 11.88 3.19 -13.52
C ARG A 57 13.26 3.76 -13.24
N TYR A 58 13.79 3.55 -12.04
CA TYR A 58 15.13 4.00 -11.67
C TYR A 58 16.20 3.44 -12.62
N ARG A 59 16.18 2.12 -12.90
CA ARG A 59 17.13 1.51 -13.84
C ARG A 59 17.00 2.04 -15.27
N MET A 60 15.77 2.29 -15.73
CA MET A 60 15.53 2.85 -17.07
C MET A 60 16.00 4.29 -17.20
N SER A 61 15.88 5.10 -16.14
CA SER A 61 16.32 6.50 -16.14
C SER A 61 17.82 6.67 -15.90
N ALA A 62 18.50 5.65 -15.38
CA ALA A 62 19.94 5.65 -15.12
C ALA A 62 20.77 5.10 -16.30
N ALA A 63 20.12 4.62 -17.36
CA ALA A 63 20.74 4.15 -18.60
C ALA A 63 20.78 5.26 -19.65
#